data_AF-A0A945MXK1-F1
#
_entry.id   AF-A0A945MXK1-F1
#
_cell.length_a   1.000
_cell.length_b   1.000
_cell.length_c   1.000
_cell.angle_alpha   90.00
_cell.angle_beta   90.00
_cell.angle_gamma   90.00
#
_symmetry.space_group_name_H-M   'P 1'
#
loop_
_entity.id
_entity.type
_entity.pdbx_description
1 polymer ?
#
loop_
_entity_poly.entity_id
_entity_poly.type
_entity_poly.pdbx_seq_one_letter_code
_entity_poly.pdbx_strand_id
1 'polypeptide(L)'
;KIPSGVRYISFNTDTSGAMKATTNLKGGKYEKVGKKKNYVAIREPAVLFGYDFTLFTNKNVSTDTVYAVTKVMHDSVKDFHAVSGVWRSYNEKRMSKDQGGLAYHAGAMKFYKEKGLWKR
;
A
#
# COMPACT_ATOMS: atom_id res chain seq x y z
N LYS A 1 5.03 -29.67 25.76
CA LYS A 1 4.76 -28.27 25.35
C LYS A 1 5.20 -28.11 23.89
N ILE A 2 4.28 -27.94 22.93
CA ILE A 2 4.69 -27.56 21.55
C ILE A 2 5.38 -26.19 21.65
N PRO A 3 6.43 -25.87 20.85
CA PRO A 3 7.04 -24.53 20.76
C PRO A 3 6.10 -23.47 20.16
N SER A 4 4.99 -23.22 20.86
CA SER A 4 3.81 -22.50 20.41
C SER A 4 4.11 -21.06 20.02
N GLY A 5 3.74 -20.70 18.80
CA GLY A 5 3.66 -19.31 18.35
C GLY A 5 3.62 -19.24 16.83
N VAL A 6 2.94 -18.23 16.31
CA VAL A 6 2.92 -17.95 14.87
C VAL A 6 4.35 -17.75 14.35
N ARG A 7 4.62 -18.20 13.12
CA ARG A 7 5.77 -17.76 12.34
C ARG A 7 5.35 -17.49 10.90
N TYR A 8 6.00 -16.53 10.25
CA TYR A 8 5.94 -16.45 8.79
C TYR A 8 6.80 -17.54 8.15
N ILE A 9 6.40 -17.96 6.95
CA ILE A 9 7.19 -18.80 6.05
C ILE A 9 7.64 -17.89 4.90
N SER A 10 8.89 -18.03 4.44
CA SER A 10 9.36 -17.28 3.26
C SER A 10 8.69 -17.81 1.99
N PHE A 11 8.23 -16.91 1.13
CA PHE A 11 7.88 -17.28 -0.25
C PHE A 11 9.13 -17.75 -1.01
N ASN A 12 8.94 -18.73 -1.90
CA ASN A 12 9.89 -19.05 -2.97
C ASN A 12 9.52 -18.21 -4.20
N THR A 13 10.38 -17.25 -4.55
CA THR A 13 10.19 -16.27 -5.64
C THR A 13 10.41 -16.85 -7.02
N ASP A 14 11.10 -17.98 -7.12
CA ASP A 14 11.75 -18.42 -8.36
C ASP A 14 10.84 -19.35 -9.18
N THR A 15 9.61 -19.55 -8.70
CA THR A 15 8.58 -20.37 -9.35
C THR A 15 7.78 -19.57 -10.37
N SER A 16 7.29 -20.23 -11.42
CA SER A 16 6.39 -19.62 -12.40
C SER A 16 5.07 -19.12 -11.79
N GLY A 17 4.61 -19.74 -10.70
CA GLY A 17 3.48 -19.24 -9.90
C GLY A 17 3.79 -17.93 -9.17
N ALA A 18 4.98 -17.83 -8.57
CA ALA A 18 5.40 -16.61 -7.87
C ALA A 18 5.55 -15.42 -8.82
N MET A 19 6.17 -15.62 -9.99
CA MET A 19 6.26 -14.59 -11.04
C MET A 19 4.88 -14.15 -11.57
N LYS A 20 3.96 -15.11 -11.78
CA LYS A 20 2.58 -14.79 -12.18
C LYS A 20 1.83 -13.97 -11.12
N ALA A 21 2.10 -14.16 -9.83
CA ALA A 21 1.43 -13.40 -8.77
C ALA A 21 1.75 -11.90 -8.84
N THR A 22 3.01 -11.52 -9.12
CA THR A 22 3.41 -10.11 -9.32
C THR A 22 2.88 -9.49 -10.61
N THR A 23 2.71 -10.28 -11.67
CA THR A 23 2.11 -9.80 -12.94
C THR A 23 0.59 -9.61 -12.80
N ASN A 24 -0.09 -10.53 -12.13
CA ASN A 24 -1.55 -10.52 -12.01
C ASN A 24 -2.04 -9.52 -10.95
N LEU A 25 -1.38 -9.42 -9.80
CA LEU A 25 -1.70 -8.40 -8.80
C LEU A 25 -0.84 -7.15 -9.01
N LYS A 26 -1.33 -6.26 -9.89
CA LYS A 26 -0.71 -4.96 -10.16
C LYS A 26 -0.38 -4.20 -8.86
N GLY A 27 0.87 -3.74 -8.74
CA GLY A 27 1.40 -3.06 -7.54
C GLY A 27 1.85 -3.99 -6.41
N GLY A 28 1.61 -5.30 -6.53
CA GLY A 28 2.12 -6.34 -5.62
C GLY A 28 3.58 -6.70 -5.89
N LYS A 29 4.31 -7.06 -4.83
CA LYS A 29 5.75 -7.37 -4.86
C LYS A 29 6.15 -8.30 -3.73
N TYR A 30 7.28 -9.00 -3.91
CA TYR A 30 7.97 -9.69 -2.83
C TYR A 30 8.97 -8.75 -2.15
N GLU A 31 9.02 -8.77 -0.82
CA GLU A 31 9.95 -7.98 0.00
C GLU A 31 10.62 -8.86 1.06
N LYS A 32 11.94 -8.72 1.24
CA LYS A 32 12.68 -9.38 2.32
C LYS A 32 12.49 -8.62 3.63
N VAL A 33 11.61 -9.10 4.49
CA VAL A 33 11.28 -8.45 5.77
C VAL A 33 12.16 -9.00 6.89
N GLY A 34 13.00 -8.13 7.44
CA GLY A 34 13.86 -8.44 8.59
C GLY A 34 13.11 -8.48 9.92
N LYS A 35 13.69 -9.20 10.89
CA LYS A 35 13.22 -9.28 12.29
C LYS A 35 13.21 -7.91 12.96
N LYS A 36 12.13 -7.59 13.69
CA LYS A 36 11.99 -6.37 14.52
C LYS A 36 11.29 -6.70 15.83
N LYS A 37 11.48 -5.89 16.88
CA LYS A 37 10.88 -6.08 18.22
C LYS A 37 9.35 -6.24 18.18
N ASN A 38 8.68 -5.54 17.27
CA ASN A 38 7.23 -5.59 17.07
C ASN A 38 6.76 -6.65 16.05
N TYR A 39 7.67 -7.35 15.36
CA TYR A 39 7.34 -8.36 14.35
C TYR A 39 7.49 -9.77 14.95
N VAL A 40 6.67 -10.09 15.96
CA VAL A 40 6.81 -11.31 16.80
C VAL A 40 6.77 -12.63 16.04
N ALA A 41 6.15 -12.67 14.86
CA ALA A 41 6.11 -13.85 13.97
C ALA A 41 7.28 -13.93 12.96
N ILE A 42 8.10 -12.89 12.82
CA ILE A 42 9.29 -12.88 11.95
C ILE A 42 10.49 -13.30 12.79
N ARG A 43 10.63 -14.61 12.98
CA ARG A 43 11.67 -15.21 13.84
C ARG A 43 13.07 -15.10 13.22
N GLU A 44 13.10 -15.14 11.89
CA GLU A 44 14.23 -15.03 10.96
C GLU A 44 13.82 -14.14 9.78
N PRO A 45 14.74 -13.53 9.01
CA PRO A 45 14.37 -12.72 7.84
C PRO A 45 13.67 -13.55 6.76
N ALA A 46 12.45 -13.16 6.38
CA ALA A 46 11.62 -13.91 5.42
C ALA A 46 11.22 -13.05 4.22
N VAL A 47 11.09 -13.65 3.04
CA VAL A 47 10.47 -13.00 1.89
C VAL A 47 8.96 -13.09 2.05
N LEU A 48 8.29 -11.93 2.16
CA LEU A 48 6.84 -11.80 2.25
C LEU A 48 6.31 -11.16 0.97
N PHE A 49 5.05 -11.44 0.62
CA PHE A 49 4.36 -10.74 -0.46
C PHE A 49 3.53 -9.57 0.09
N GLY A 50 3.59 -8.41 -0.55
CA GLY A 50 2.90 -7.20 -0.11
C GLY A 50 2.48 -6.30 -1.28
N TYR A 51 1.46 -5.48 -1.04
CA TYR A 51 0.88 -4.53 -1.99
C TYR A 51 0.45 -3.27 -1.22
N ASP A 52 0.31 -2.13 -1.92
CA ASP A 52 -0.20 -0.91 -1.30
C ASP A 52 -1.74 -0.96 -1.21
N PHE A 53 -2.29 -0.77 -0.01
CA PHE A 53 -3.73 -0.58 0.16
C PHE A 53 -4.19 0.69 -0.57
N THR A 54 -5.21 0.55 -1.41
CA THR A 54 -5.67 1.58 -2.34
C THR A 54 -7.16 1.86 -2.11
N LEU A 55 -7.56 3.13 -2.06
CA LEU A 55 -8.95 3.54 -2.00
C LEU A 55 -9.52 3.64 -3.42
N PHE A 56 -10.53 2.84 -3.73
CA PHE A 56 -11.21 2.82 -5.03
C PHE A 56 -12.52 3.62 -5.00
N THR A 57 -12.92 4.13 -6.16
CA THR A 57 -14.18 4.85 -6.36
C THR A 57 -14.76 4.54 -7.74
N ASN A 58 -16.06 4.77 -7.94
CA ASN A 58 -16.67 4.71 -9.26
C ASN A 58 -16.24 5.92 -10.11
N LYS A 59 -16.01 5.71 -11.41
CA LYS A 59 -15.62 6.77 -12.36
C LYS A 59 -16.65 7.91 -12.49
N ASN A 60 -17.91 7.67 -12.10
CA ASN A 60 -19.02 8.63 -12.19
C ASN A 60 -19.20 9.51 -10.92
N VAL A 61 -18.42 9.30 -9.85
CA VAL A 61 -18.44 10.22 -8.69
C VAL A 61 -17.89 11.58 -9.13
N SER A 62 -18.43 12.69 -8.60
CA SER A 62 -18.03 14.03 -9.06
C SER A 62 -16.54 14.30 -8.82
N THR A 63 -15.94 15.08 -9.72
CA THR A 63 -14.55 15.55 -9.62
C THR A 63 -14.29 16.23 -8.28
N ASP A 64 -15.22 17.07 -7.83
CA ASP A 64 -15.02 17.86 -6.61
C ASP A 64 -15.17 17.03 -5.32
N THR A 65 -16.08 16.04 -5.30
CA THR A 65 -16.17 15.08 -4.19
C THR A 65 -14.88 14.29 -4.05
N VAL A 66 -14.34 13.76 -5.15
CA VAL A 66 -13.08 12.97 -5.08
C VAL A 66 -11.87 13.87 -4.82
N TYR A 67 -11.84 15.10 -5.33
CA TYR A 67 -10.83 16.10 -4.98
C TYR A 67 -10.83 16.38 -3.47
N ALA A 68 -12.01 16.65 -2.89
CA ALA A 68 -12.16 16.94 -1.46
C ALA A 68 -11.72 15.76 -0.58
N VAL A 69 -12.14 14.53 -0.90
CA VAL A 69 -11.69 13.31 -0.20
C VAL A 69 -10.17 13.15 -0.32
N THR A 70 -9.59 13.32 -1.51
CA THR A 70 -8.14 13.22 -1.72
C THR A 70 -7.38 14.27 -0.90
N LYS A 71 -7.89 15.50 -0.83
CA LYS A 71 -7.33 16.58 -0.01
C LYS A 71 -7.37 16.26 1.49
N VAL A 72 -8.52 15.80 2.00
CA VAL A 72 -8.64 15.41 3.43
C VAL A 72 -7.69 14.27 3.76
N MET A 73 -7.59 13.26 2.90
CA MET A 73 -6.63 12.15 3.10
C MET A 73 -5.17 12.63 3.16
N HIS A 74 -4.77 13.54 2.27
CA HIS A 74 -3.42 14.10 2.24
C HIS A 74 -3.11 15.02 3.42
N ASP A 75 -4.05 15.89 3.81
CA ASP A 75 -3.79 16.92 4.82
C ASP A 75 -3.95 16.38 6.27
N SER A 76 -4.70 15.28 6.49
CA SER A 76 -5.07 14.75 7.83
C SER A 76 -4.21 13.57 8.31
N VAL A 77 -2.96 13.43 7.85
CA VAL A 77 -2.07 12.27 8.13
C VAL A 77 -1.98 11.91 9.61
N LYS A 78 -1.90 12.93 10.48
CA LYS A 78 -1.81 12.75 11.94
C LYS A 78 -3.02 12.00 12.51
N ASP A 79 -4.20 12.28 11.98
CA ASP A 79 -5.46 11.70 12.46
C ASP A 79 -5.55 10.23 12.04
N PHE A 80 -5.17 9.90 10.80
CA PHE A 80 -5.03 8.50 10.36
C PHE A 80 -4.05 7.73 11.24
N HIS A 81 -2.88 8.30 11.53
CA HIS A 81 -1.87 7.69 12.41
C HIS A 81 -2.38 7.45 13.84
N ALA A 82 -3.31 8.29 14.32
CA ALA A 82 -3.96 8.13 15.63
C ALA A 82 -5.06 7.05 15.64
N VAL A 83 -5.81 6.86 14.53
CA VAL A 83 -6.91 5.89 14.45
C VAL A 83 -6.47 4.44 14.68
N SER A 84 -5.35 4.02 14.08
CA SER A 84 -4.89 2.63 14.20
C SER A 84 -3.42 2.44 13.86
N GLY A 85 -2.80 1.46 14.52
CA GLY A 85 -1.45 1.00 14.24
C GLY A 85 -1.20 0.49 12.81
N VAL A 86 -2.26 0.26 12.02
CA VAL A 86 -2.20 -0.04 10.58
C VAL A 86 -1.75 1.18 9.76
N TRP A 87 -2.15 2.39 10.14
CA TRP A 87 -1.85 3.61 9.39
C TRP A 87 -0.44 4.16 9.59
N ARG A 88 0.40 3.56 10.46
CA ARG A 88 1.76 4.06 10.76
C ARG A 88 2.69 4.18 9.55
N SER A 89 2.44 3.43 8.48
CA SER A 89 3.18 3.50 7.21
C SER A 89 2.53 4.40 6.15
N TYR A 90 1.40 5.04 6.49
CA TYR A 90 0.70 5.97 5.61
C TYR A 90 1.51 7.25 5.42
N ASN A 91 1.62 7.70 4.18
CA ASN A 91 2.46 8.81 3.76
C ASN A 91 1.80 9.52 2.59
N GLU A 92 1.48 10.79 2.79
CA GLU A 92 0.79 11.68 1.85
C GLU A 92 1.54 11.82 0.51
N LYS A 93 2.87 11.84 0.56
CA LYS A 93 3.75 11.99 -0.61
C LYS A 93 3.78 10.74 -1.50
N ARG A 94 3.19 9.63 -1.06
CA ARG A 94 3.06 8.36 -1.80
C ARG A 94 1.67 8.12 -2.41
N MET A 95 0.67 8.95 -2.11
CA MET A 95 -0.73 8.73 -2.53
C MET A 95 -0.94 8.71 -4.06
N SER A 96 -0.03 9.33 -4.81
CA SER A 96 -0.04 9.45 -6.27
C SER A 96 0.76 8.37 -7.01
N LYS A 97 1.40 7.43 -6.28
CA LYS A 97 2.31 6.41 -6.82
C LYS A 97 1.60 5.58 -7.90
N ASP A 98 2.30 5.28 -8.99
CA ASP A 98 1.81 4.31 -9.97
C ASP A 98 1.64 2.91 -9.33
N GLN A 99 0.51 2.29 -9.64
CA GLN A 99 0.10 0.95 -9.21
C GLN A 99 -0.01 0.02 -10.42
N GLY A 100 0.88 0.16 -11.41
CA GLY A 100 0.91 -0.67 -12.62
C GLY A 100 -0.10 -0.23 -13.69
N GLY A 101 -0.26 1.09 -13.88
CA GLY A 101 -1.21 1.65 -14.85
C GLY A 101 -2.68 1.47 -14.45
N LEU A 102 -2.99 1.55 -13.15
CA LEU A 102 -4.37 1.72 -12.69
C LEU A 102 -4.81 3.18 -12.92
N ALA A 103 -5.99 3.37 -13.50
CA ALA A 103 -6.53 4.69 -13.78
C ALA A 103 -6.93 5.42 -12.48
N TYR A 104 -6.48 6.66 -12.33
CA TYR A 104 -6.89 7.54 -11.24
C TYR A 104 -8.08 8.40 -11.63
N HIS A 105 -8.94 8.72 -10.66
CA HIS A 105 -10.06 9.62 -10.86
C HIS A 105 -9.60 11.07 -11.10
N ALA A 106 -10.31 11.83 -11.94
CA ALA A 106 -9.94 13.19 -12.33
C ALA A 106 -9.75 14.14 -11.13
N GLY A 107 -10.60 14.03 -10.10
CA GLY A 107 -10.48 14.84 -8.88
C GLY A 107 -9.19 14.60 -8.11
N ALA A 108 -8.79 13.33 -7.97
CA ALA A 108 -7.52 12.95 -7.35
C ALA A 108 -6.32 13.40 -8.21
N MET A 109 -6.40 13.22 -9.54
CA MET A 109 -5.34 13.67 -10.46
C MET A 109 -5.12 15.20 -10.41
N LYS A 110 -6.20 15.99 -10.33
CA LYS A 110 -6.15 17.44 -10.15
C LYS A 110 -5.38 17.79 -8.88
N PHE A 111 -5.80 17.24 -7.73
CA PHE A 111 -5.14 17.48 -6.44
C PHE A 111 -3.66 17.08 -6.43
N TYR A 112 -3.30 15.90 -6.96
CA TYR A 112 -1.90 15.47 -6.99
C TYR A 112 -1.02 16.33 -7.90
N LYS A 113 -1.58 16.92 -8.97
CA LYS A 113 -0.85 17.90 -9.81
C LYS A 113 -0.61 19.19 -9.05
N GLU A 114 -1.64 19.75 -8.41
CA GLU A 114 -1.54 20.98 -7.59
C GLU A 114 -0.53 20.85 -6.43
N LYS A 115 -0.39 19.66 -5.83
CA LYS A 115 0.59 19.38 -4.76
C LYS A 115 1.98 18.97 -5.27
N GLY A 116 2.23 18.93 -6.58
CA GLY A 116 3.51 18.46 -7.15
C GLY A 116 3.82 16.97 -6.90
N LEU A 117 2.80 16.19 -6.52
CA LEU A 117 2.89 14.75 -6.25
C LEU A 117 2.66 13.91 -7.51
N TRP A 118 2.03 14.47 -8.54
CA TRP A 118 1.81 13.77 -9.80
C TRP A 118 3.13 13.62 -10.59
N LYS A 119 3.80 12.49 -10.40
CA LYS A 119 5.09 12.15 -11.03
C LYS A 119 4.95 10.94 -11.97
N ARG A 120 4.05 11.08 -12.95
CA ARG A 120 4.00 10.46 -14.29
C ARG A 120 2.88 11.16 -15.08
#